data_AF-A0A0F9KR97-F1
#
_entry.id   AF-A0A0F9KR97-F1
#
_cell.length_a   1.000
_cell.length_b   1.000
_cell.length_c   1.000
_cell.angle_alpha   90.00
_cell.angle_beta   90.00
_cell.angle_gamma   90.00
#
_symmetry.space_group_name_H-M   'P 1'
#
loop_
_entity.id
_entity.type
_entity.pdbx_description
1 polymer ?
#
loop_
_entity_poly.entity_id
_entity_poly.type
_entity_poly.pdbx_seq_one_letter_code
_entity_poly.pdbx_strand_id
1 'polypeptide(L)'
;MEKDLMKPEIEILKSHEQMCHRAAELFYSITSESISQRGRFNVALAGGTTPAGLYIRLHAPPYELDTEWTKVHVFFTDERCVGPEDSASNFRMAHEALLQRVYMKPEKYVHRIKGELGPEEAAADYEKKLEKVFGRGVPRFDLVLLGTGSDGHTASLFPGSSALRETSSYAVAVKETEMDRVRNPTGEDWGPPEWQFYDPTHEEGLEELTFQT
;
A
#
# COMPACT_ATOMS: atom_id res chain seq x y z
N MET A 1 -12.93 15.06 25.74
CA MET A 1 -13.49 15.23 24.40
C MET A 1 -13.48 13.87 23.74
N GLU A 2 -14.65 13.24 23.67
CA GLU A 2 -14.86 12.03 22.90
C GLU A 2 -14.62 12.41 21.43
N LYS A 3 -13.56 11.89 20.82
CA LYS A 3 -13.38 12.04 19.37
C LYS A 3 -14.56 11.28 18.77
N ASP A 4 -15.41 11.98 18.03
CA ASP A 4 -16.45 11.36 17.21
C ASP A 4 -15.73 10.46 16.19
N LEU A 5 -15.49 9.21 16.58
CA LEU A 5 -14.82 8.21 15.75
C LEU A 5 -15.80 7.92 14.62
N MET A 6 -15.45 8.31 13.40
CA MET A 6 -16.22 7.92 12.23
C MET A 6 -16.47 6.41 12.28
N LYS A 7 -17.73 6.03 12.06
CA LYS A 7 -18.09 4.61 12.00
C LYS A 7 -17.43 3.98 10.78
N PRO A 8 -16.85 2.78 10.90
CA PRO A 8 -16.32 2.09 9.74
C PRO A 8 -17.46 1.78 8.76
N GLU A 9 -17.23 2.06 7.49
CA GLU A 9 -18.10 1.62 6.39
C GLU A 9 -17.58 0.28 5.87
N ILE A 10 -18.47 -0.71 5.77
CA ILE A 10 -18.15 -2.05 5.29
C ILE A 10 -18.97 -2.29 4.02
N GLU A 11 -18.28 -2.49 2.91
CA GLU A 11 -18.86 -2.82 1.61
C GLU A 11 -18.38 -4.21 1.19
N ILE A 12 -19.31 -5.11 0.87
CA ILE A 12 -18.99 -6.48 0.45
C ILE A 12 -19.28 -6.59 -1.05
N LEU A 13 -18.24 -6.91 -1.82
CA LEU A 13 -18.29 -7.01 -3.28
C LEU A 13 -18.10 -8.45 -3.74
N LYS A 14 -18.67 -8.79 -4.90
CA LYS A 14 -18.79 -10.20 -5.33
C LYS A 14 -17.53 -10.75 -5.98
N SER A 15 -16.61 -9.88 -6.41
CA SER A 15 -15.38 -10.27 -7.07
C SER A 15 -14.25 -9.28 -6.84
N HIS A 16 -13.02 -9.75 -7.05
CA HIS A 16 -11.83 -8.92 -7.05
C HIS A 16 -11.93 -7.77 -8.07
N GLU A 17 -12.50 -8.03 -9.25
CA GLU A 17 -12.74 -6.98 -10.24
C GLU A 17 -13.67 -5.88 -9.74
N GLN A 18 -14.81 -6.25 -9.14
CA GLN A 18 -15.76 -5.27 -8.59
C GLN A 18 -15.10 -4.45 -7.47
N MET A 19 -14.28 -5.10 -6.64
CA MET A 19 -13.48 -4.44 -5.61
C MET A 19 -12.52 -3.40 -6.20
N CYS A 20 -11.74 -3.78 -7.22
CA CYS A 20 -10.82 -2.86 -7.87
C CYS A 20 -11.54 -1.70 -8.57
N HIS A 21 -12.71 -1.94 -9.17
CA HIS A 21 -13.52 -0.88 -9.76
C HIS A 21 -14.04 0.10 -8.69
N ARG A 22 -14.63 -0.42 -7.61
CA ARG A 22 -15.14 0.40 -6.51
C ARG A 22 -14.04 1.21 -5.83
N ALA A 23 -12.89 0.59 -5.60
CA ALA A 23 -11.72 1.25 -5.03
C ALA A 23 -11.19 2.36 -5.95
N ALA A 24 -11.24 2.17 -7.27
CA ALA A 24 -10.89 3.22 -8.23
C ALA A 24 -11.85 4.41 -8.13
N GLU A 25 -13.17 4.19 -8.11
CA GLU A 25 -14.15 5.27 -7.92
C GLU A 25 -13.88 6.09 -6.65
N LEU A 26 -13.63 5.41 -5.53
CA LEU A 26 -13.29 6.05 -4.25
C LEU A 26 -12.00 6.85 -4.36
N PHE A 27 -10.95 6.27 -4.93
CA PHE A 27 -9.68 6.95 -5.15
C PHE A 27 -9.86 8.24 -5.94
N TYR A 28 -10.60 8.20 -7.05
CA TYR A 28 -10.87 9.38 -7.88
C TYR A 28 -11.69 10.44 -7.16
N SER A 29 -12.74 10.03 -6.45
CA SER A 29 -13.57 10.94 -5.68
C SER A 29 -12.75 11.70 -4.63
N ILE A 30 -11.94 10.97 -3.84
CA ILE A 30 -11.09 11.56 -2.80
C ILE A 30 -9.98 12.43 -3.42
N THR A 31 -9.41 12.00 -4.54
CA THR A 31 -8.37 12.76 -5.27
C THR A 31 -8.91 14.11 -5.72
N SER A 32 -10.06 14.11 -6.40
CA SER A 32 -10.72 15.32 -6.90
C SER A 32 -11.07 16.29 -5.76
N GLU A 33 -11.67 15.76 -4.68
CA GLU A 33 -12.01 16.56 -3.50
C GLU A 33 -10.76 17.17 -2.84
N SER A 34 -9.71 16.36 -2.64
CA SER A 34 -8.47 16.80 -1.98
C SER A 34 -7.74 17.85 -2.79
N ILE A 35 -7.62 17.65 -4.11
CA ILE A 35 -7.01 18.64 -5.02
C ILE A 35 -7.83 19.93 -5.03
N SER A 36 -9.16 19.85 -5.09
CA SER A 36 -10.04 21.03 -5.05
C SER A 36 -9.86 21.84 -3.76
N GLN A 37 -9.82 21.17 -2.61
CA GLN A 37 -9.77 21.83 -1.30
C GLN A 37 -8.37 22.30 -0.90
N ARG A 38 -7.33 21.53 -1.23
CA ARG A 38 -5.96 21.69 -0.69
C ARG A 38 -4.89 21.88 -1.76
N GLY A 39 -5.25 21.78 -3.05
CA GLY A 39 -4.33 21.88 -4.17
C GLY A 39 -3.39 20.70 -4.34
N ARG A 40 -3.55 19.64 -3.53
CA ARG A 40 -2.75 18.40 -3.57
C ARG A 40 -3.53 17.22 -3.01
N PHE A 41 -3.12 16.01 -3.38
CA PHE A 41 -3.61 14.75 -2.83
C PHE A 41 -2.43 13.90 -2.39
N ASN A 42 -2.37 13.53 -1.11
CA ASN A 42 -1.30 12.67 -0.56
C ASN A 42 -1.86 11.28 -0.29
N VAL A 43 -1.31 10.28 -0.97
CA VAL A 43 -1.73 8.88 -0.84
C VAL A 43 -0.58 7.98 -0.42
N ALA A 44 -0.82 7.09 0.54
CA ALA A 44 0.09 6.00 0.85
C ALA A 44 -0.41 4.70 0.22
N LEU A 45 0.41 4.11 -0.66
CA LEU A 45 0.14 2.87 -1.39
C LEU A 45 0.58 1.65 -0.58
N ALA A 46 -0.08 0.52 -0.82
CA ALA A 46 0.23 -0.76 -0.20
C ALA A 46 0.78 -1.73 -1.26
N GLY A 47 1.54 -2.72 -0.81
CA GLY A 47 1.91 -3.88 -1.62
C GLY A 47 0.77 -4.87 -1.85
N GLY A 48 1.07 -5.93 -2.62
CA GLY A 48 0.19 -7.08 -2.82
C GLY A 48 -0.64 -7.06 -4.11
N THR A 49 -1.25 -8.20 -4.43
CA THR A 49 -1.99 -8.42 -5.67
C THR A 49 -3.29 -7.62 -5.74
N THR A 50 -3.96 -7.42 -4.60
CA THR A 50 -5.23 -6.68 -4.57
C THR A 50 -5.04 -5.20 -4.92
N PRO A 51 -4.09 -4.47 -4.29
CA PRO A 51 -3.78 -3.10 -4.70
C PRO A 51 -3.22 -2.99 -6.14
N ALA A 52 -2.48 -3.98 -6.63
CA ALA A 52 -1.99 -3.99 -8.02
C ALA A 52 -3.14 -3.89 -9.04
N GLY A 53 -4.22 -4.65 -8.83
CA GLY A 53 -5.42 -4.60 -9.68
C GLY A 53 -6.11 -3.24 -9.67
N LEU A 54 -6.12 -2.54 -8.54
CA LEU A 54 -6.56 -1.15 -8.44
C LEU A 54 -5.66 -0.22 -9.26
N TYR A 55 -4.33 -0.33 -9.10
CA TYR A 55 -3.36 0.56 -9.74
C TYR A 55 -3.42 0.52 -11.27
N ILE A 56 -3.60 -0.67 -11.84
CA ILE A 56 -3.83 -0.84 -13.29
C ILE A 56 -5.09 -0.08 -13.73
N ARG A 57 -6.17 -0.14 -12.94
CA ARG A 57 -7.44 0.54 -13.27
C ARG A 57 -7.32 2.06 -13.19
N LEU A 58 -6.46 2.60 -12.33
CA LEU A 58 -6.27 4.05 -12.19
C LEU A 58 -5.65 4.71 -13.43
N HIS A 59 -5.19 3.96 -14.43
CA HIS A 59 -4.72 4.54 -15.70
C HIS A 59 -5.48 4.01 -16.92
N ALA A 60 -6.61 3.31 -16.71
CA ALA A 60 -7.47 2.78 -17.76
C ALA A 60 -8.76 3.61 -17.88
N PRO A 61 -9.48 3.59 -19.01
CA PRO A 61 -10.80 4.23 -19.11
C PRO A 61 -11.78 3.74 -18.02
N PRO A 62 -12.65 4.61 -17.48
CA PRO A 62 -12.84 6.04 -17.79
C PRO A 62 -11.86 6.99 -17.05
N TYR A 63 -10.89 6.44 -16.33
CA TYR A 63 -10.06 7.12 -15.34
C TYR A 63 -8.77 7.76 -15.90
N GLU A 64 -8.37 7.38 -17.11
CA GLU A 64 -7.10 7.70 -17.77
C GLU A 64 -6.78 9.20 -17.92
N LEU A 65 -7.78 10.10 -17.92
CA LEU A 65 -7.62 11.49 -18.40
C LEU A 65 -7.86 12.61 -17.37
N ASP A 66 -8.38 12.31 -16.17
CA ASP A 66 -8.93 13.36 -15.28
C ASP A 66 -8.06 13.69 -14.05
N THR A 67 -6.93 13.01 -13.84
CA THR A 67 -6.07 13.29 -12.68
C THR A 67 -4.89 14.17 -13.04
N GLU A 68 -4.80 15.33 -12.39
CA GLU A 68 -3.60 16.15 -12.38
C GLU A 68 -2.52 15.48 -11.52
N TRP A 69 -1.85 14.45 -12.04
CA TRP A 69 -0.86 13.65 -11.30
C TRP A 69 0.29 14.48 -10.71
N THR A 70 0.59 15.66 -11.26
CA THR A 70 1.55 16.62 -10.69
C THR A 70 1.11 17.24 -9.36
N LYS A 71 -0.13 16.99 -8.92
CA LYS A 71 -0.68 17.36 -7.61
C LYS A 71 -0.85 16.14 -6.69
N VAL A 72 -0.57 14.94 -7.18
CA VAL A 72 -0.63 13.70 -6.40
C VAL A 72 0.76 13.43 -5.83
N HIS A 73 0.86 13.22 -4.52
CA HIS A 73 2.07 12.79 -3.84
C HIS A 73 1.88 11.35 -3.37
N VAL A 74 2.74 10.46 -3.84
CA VAL A 74 2.67 9.01 -3.60
C VAL A 74 3.69 8.63 -2.54
N PHE A 75 3.22 7.91 -1.54
CA PHE A 75 3.97 7.34 -0.43
C PHE A 75 3.69 5.83 -0.36
N PHE A 76 4.35 5.13 0.55
CA PHE A 76 4.22 3.68 0.73
C PHE A 76 4.02 3.38 2.21
N THR A 77 3.11 2.47 2.51
CA THR A 77 2.81 2.06 3.90
C THR A 77 3.88 1.13 4.47
N ASP A 78 4.50 0.32 3.61
CA ASP A 78 5.69 -0.47 3.90
C ASP A 78 6.49 -0.79 2.63
N GLU A 79 7.68 -1.34 2.82
CA GLU A 79 8.54 -1.83 1.74
C GLU A 79 9.47 -2.92 2.26
N ARG A 80 9.85 -3.83 1.36
CA ARG A 80 10.76 -4.93 1.62
C ARG A 80 12.19 -4.38 1.56
N CYS A 81 13.09 -4.93 2.37
CA CYS A 81 14.50 -4.50 2.39
C CYS A 81 15.29 -5.06 1.20
N VAL A 82 14.88 -4.68 -0.01
CA VAL A 82 15.41 -5.12 -1.30
C VAL A 82 15.59 -3.91 -2.24
N GLY A 83 16.25 -4.13 -3.37
CA GLY A 83 16.42 -3.11 -4.41
C GLY A 83 15.11 -2.72 -5.09
N PRO A 84 15.03 -1.52 -5.70
CA PRO A 84 13.80 -1.03 -6.34
C PRO A 84 13.40 -1.80 -7.61
N GLU A 85 14.29 -2.62 -8.16
CA GLU A 85 14.03 -3.49 -9.32
C GLU A 85 13.77 -4.95 -8.90
N ASP A 86 13.83 -5.25 -7.61
CA ASP A 86 13.56 -6.59 -7.08
C ASP A 86 12.08 -6.92 -7.20
N SER A 87 11.74 -8.16 -7.54
CA SER A 87 10.34 -8.60 -7.68
C SER A 87 9.57 -8.53 -6.36
N ALA A 88 10.25 -8.55 -5.21
CA ALA A 88 9.62 -8.38 -3.90
C ALA A 88 9.34 -6.90 -3.55
N SER A 89 9.78 -5.93 -4.35
CA SER A 89 9.57 -4.50 -4.05
C SER A 89 8.13 -4.05 -4.31
N ASN A 90 7.51 -3.43 -3.30
CA ASN A 90 6.23 -2.75 -3.43
C ASN A 90 6.32 -1.55 -4.38
N PHE A 91 7.44 -0.81 -4.33
CA PHE A 91 7.72 0.26 -5.29
C PHE A 91 7.75 -0.26 -6.72
N ARG A 92 8.45 -1.36 -7.00
CA ARG A 92 8.48 -1.96 -8.34
C ARG A 92 7.08 -2.29 -8.84
N MET A 93 6.30 -3.00 -8.02
CA MET A 93 4.92 -3.36 -8.37
C MET A 93 4.08 -2.12 -8.71
N ALA A 94 4.10 -1.10 -7.84
CA ALA A 94 3.36 0.14 -8.09
C ALA A 94 3.89 0.88 -9.33
N HIS A 95 5.20 0.85 -9.55
CA HIS A 95 5.84 1.46 -10.71
C HIS A 95 5.39 0.81 -12.01
N GLU A 96 5.41 -0.52 -12.08
CA GLU A 96 4.97 -1.30 -13.22
C GLU A 96 3.47 -1.13 -13.50
N ALA A 97 2.65 -1.18 -12.45
CA ALA A 97 1.19 -1.13 -12.53
C ALA A 97 0.60 0.27 -12.76
N LEU A 98 1.30 1.35 -12.37
CA LEU A 98 0.75 2.71 -12.42
C LEU A 98 1.80 3.79 -12.67
N LEU A 99 2.84 3.89 -11.83
CA LEU A 99 3.62 5.14 -11.74
C LEU A 99 4.35 5.46 -13.05
N GLN A 100 4.86 4.46 -13.77
CA GLN A 100 5.52 4.67 -15.06
C GLN A 100 4.57 5.19 -16.16
N ARG A 101 3.25 4.97 -16.00
CA ARG A 101 2.22 5.40 -16.96
C ARG A 101 1.79 6.84 -16.71
N VAL A 102 1.79 7.27 -15.45
CA VAL A 102 1.19 8.56 -15.04
C VAL A 102 2.22 9.64 -14.70
N TYR A 103 3.47 9.27 -14.41
CA TYR A 103 4.54 10.23 -14.14
C TYR A 103 5.61 10.22 -15.23
N MET A 104 5.86 11.39 -15.82
CA MET A 104 7.07 11.63 -16.62
C MET A 104 8.31 11.89 -15.76
N LYS A 105 8.12 12.38 -14.52
CA LYS A 105 9.19 12.72 -13.55
C LYS A 105 8.78 12.26 -12.15
N PRO A 106 8.86 10.96 -11.86
CA PRO A 106 8.30 10.38 -10.64
C PRO A 106 9.01 10.89 -9.38
N GLU A 107 10.29 11.25 -9.41
CA GLU A 107 11.12 11.52 -8.23
C GLU A 107 10.66 12.73 -7.40
N LYS A 108 9.90 13.64 -8.02
CA LYS A 108 9.34 14.81 -7.32
C LYS A 108 8.08 14.45 -6.51
N TYR A 109 7.31 13.48 -6.98
CA TYR A 109 5.97 13.19 -6.50
C TYR A 109 5.88 11.82 -5.79
N VAL A 110 6.78 10.90 -6.11
CA VAL A 110 6.87 9.56 -5.56
C VAL A 110 7.97 9.49 -4.50
N HIS A 111 7.57 9.27 -3.27
CA HIS A 111 8.42 9.17 -2.09
C HIS A 111 8.55 7.69 -1.72
N ARG A 112 9.46 6.96 -2.38
CA ARG A 112 9.70 5.54 -2.07
C ARG A 112 10.45 5.35 -0.76
N ILE A 113 10.19 4.24 -0.07
CA ILE A 113 11.08 3.70 0.96
C ILE A 113 12.27 3.08 0.23
N LYS A 114 13.51 3.35 0.69
CA LYS A 114 14.72 2.84 0.03
C LYS A 114 15.16 1.52 0.66
N GLY A 115 14.46 0.44 0.31
CA GLY A 115 14.72 -0.90 0.85
C GLY A 115 16.18 -1.35 0.75
N GLU A 116 16.89 -0.89 -0.28
CA GLU A 116 18.31 -1.21 -0.51
C GLU A 116 19.27 -0.65 0.54
N LEU A 117 18.83 0.29 1.40
CA LEU A 117 19.64 0.81 2.50
C LEU A 117 19.65 -0.12 3.72
N GLY A 118 18.81 -1.16 3.73
CA GLY A 118 18.57 -1.98 4.90
C GLY A 118 17.61 -1.31 5.89
N PRO A 119 17.09 -2.07 6.87
CA PRO A 119 15.86 -1.71 7.58
C PRO A 119 15.97 -0.43 8.41
N GLU A 120 17.01 -0.28 9.24
CA GLU A 120 17.15 0.87 10.12
C GLU A 120 17.43 2.18 9.34
N GLU A 121 18.31 2.13 8.33
CA GLU A 121 18.63 3.31 7.52
C GLU A 121 17.47 3.70 6.59
N ALA A 122 16.78 2.73 6.00
CA ALA A 122 15.59 2.97 5.18
C ALA A 122 14.47 3.65 5.98
N ALA A 123 14.21 3.18 7.21
CA ALA A 123 13.21 3.79 8.10
C ALA A 123 13.57 5.25 8.43
N ALA A 124 14.82 5.52 8.79
CA ALA A 124 15.29 6.87 9.11
C ALA A 124 15.31 7.81 7.88
N ASP A 125 15.67 7.32 6.68
CA ASP A 125 15.54 8.08 5.42
C ASP A 125 14.08 8.40 5.13
N TYR A 126 13.17 7.45 5.36
CA TYR A 126 11.75 7.62 5.11
C TYR A 126 11.10 8.62 6.06
N GLU A 127 11.42 8.55 7.35
CA GLU A 127 10.94 9.50 8.34
C GLU A 127 11.33 10.95 7.96
N LYS A 128 12.58 11.18 7.56
CA LYS A 128 13.05 12.49 7.07
C LYS A 128 12.29 12.97 5.82
N LYS A 129 11.91 12.06 4.92
CA LYS A 129 11.09 12.40 3.74
C LYS A 129 9.69 12.83 4.16
N LEU A 130 9.06 12.10 5.10
CA LEU A 130 7.75 12.45 5.63
C LEU A 130 7.80 13.82 6.32
N GLU A 131 8.78 14.06 7.18
CA GLU A 131 8.97 15.37 7.83
C GLU A 131 9.18 16.50 6.81
N LYS A 132 9.92 16.25 5.73
CA LYS A 132 10.14 17.25 4.67
C LYS A 132 8.86 17.64 3.96
N VAL A 133 7.92 16.71 3.76
CA VAL A 133 6.66 16.97 3.04
C VAL A 133 5.57 17.52 3.97
N PHE A 134 5.43 16.95 5.16
CA PHE A 134 4.35 17.26 6.09
C PHE A 134 4.74 18.25 7.20
N GLY A 135 6.04 18.54 7.36
CA GLY A 135 6.56 19.27 8.50
C GLY A 135 6.68 18.37 9.74
N ARG A 136 6.95 18.99 10.89
CA ARG A 136 6.96 18.29 12.19
C ARG A 136 5.53 18.10 12.68
N GLY A 137 5.16 16.88 13.03
CA GLY A 137 3.82 16.50 13.46
C GLY A 137 3.28 15.31 12.68
N VAL A 138 2.13 14.78 13.10
CA VAL A 138 1.56 13.56 12.49
C VAL A 138 1.28 13.81 10.99
N PRO A 139 1.89 13.03 10.07
CA PRO A 139 1.61 13.14 8.65
C PRO A 139 0.12 12.97 8.35
N ARG A 140 -0.46 13.90 7.58
CA ARG A 140 -1.86 13.85 7.18
C ARG A 140 -1.98 13.41 5.73
N PHE A 141 -2.27 12.13 5.54
CA PHE A 141 -2.65 11.59 4.25
C PHE A 141 -4.13 11.86 3.96
N ASP A 142 -4.45 12.03 2.69
CA ASP A 142 -5.84 12.09 2.21
C ASP A 142 -6.40 10.67 2.01
N LEU A 143 -5.53 9.71 1.67
CA LEU A 143 -5.85 8.28 1.56
C LEU A 143 -4.67 7.42 2.02
N VAL A 144 -4.94 6.38 2.80
CA VAL A 144 -3.97 5.33 3.14
C VAL A 144 -4.57 3.99 2.71
N LEU A 145 -3.95 3.33 1.74
CA LEU A 145 -4.35 2.00 1.31
C LEU A 145 -3.65 0.96 2.18
N LEU A 146 -4.43 0.00 2.68
CA LEU A 146 -3.95 -1.05 3.56
C LEU A 146 -4.45 -2.39 3.04
N GLY A 147 -3.53 -3.35 2.91
CA GLY A 147 -3.86 -4.76 2.81
C GLY A 147 -4.06 -5.37 4.20
N THR A 148 -4.61 -6.57 4.26
CA THR A 148 -4.70 -7.34 5.49
C THR A 148 -4.25 -8.77 5.21
N GLY A 149 -3.26 -9.26 5.96
CA GLY A 149 -2.85 -10.65 5.94
C GLY A 149 -3.87 -11.56 6.61
N SER A 150 -3.77 -12.87 6.39
CA SER A 150 -4.64 -13.88 7.02
C SER A 150 -4.53 -13.90 8.55
N ASP A 151 -3.39 -13.47 9.08
CA ASP A 151 -3.13 -13.26 10.51
C ASP A 151 -3.59 -11.88 11.03
N GLY A 152 -4.17 -11.05 10.17
CA GLY A 152 -4.62 -9.70 10.50
C GLY A 152 -3.53 -8.63 10.47
N HIS A 153 -2.30 -8.93 10.04
CA HIS A 153 -1.29 -7.88 9.87
C HIS A 153 -1.69 -6.90 8.78
N THR A 154 -1.21 -5.66 8.89
CA THR A 154 -1.31 -4.65 7.83
C THR A 154 0.00 -3.92 7.68
N ALA A 155 0.32 -3.45 6.47
CA ALA A 155 1.68 -3.01 6.14
C ALA A 155 2.67 -4.11 6.58
N SER A 156 3.71 -3.76 7.33
CA SER A 156 4.59 -4.73 8.02
C SER A 156 4.35 -4.78 9.54
N LEU A 157 3.13 -4.46 10.00
CA LEU A 157 2.76 -4.45 11.43
C LEU A 157 2.10 -5.78 11.84
N PHE A 158 2.93 -6.72 12.26
CA PHE A 158 2.51 -8.07 12.63
C PHE A 158 1.97 -8.16 14.07
N PRO A 159 0.98 -9.03 14.32
CA PRO A 159 0.53 -9.34 15.68
C PRO A 159 1.71 -9.68 16.62
N GLY A 160 1.81 -8.97 17.75
CA GLY A 160 2.87 -9.19 18.75
C GLY A 160 4.23 -8.54 18.45
N SER A 161 4.42 -7.95 17.27
CA SER A 161 5.63 -7.19 16.94
C SER A 161 5.85 -6.01 17.88
N SER A 162 7.12 -5.65 18.10
CA SER A 162 7.46 -4.43 18.83
C SER A 162 7.04 -3.14 18.11
N ALA A 163 6.91 -3.19 16.78
CA ALA A 163 6.46 -2.06 15.96
C ALA A 163 5.07 -1.55 16.31
N LEU A 164 4.17 -2.44 16.78
CA LEU A 164 2.82 -2.06 17.24
C LEU A 164 2.83 -1.17 18.50
N ARG A 165 3.96 -1.07 19.21
CA ARG A 165 4.13 -0.22 20.40
C ARG A 165 4.81 1.11 20.09
N GLU A 166 5.20 1.34 18.84
CA GLU A 166 5.78 2.62 18.42
C GLU A 166 4.76 3.76 18.53
N THR A 167 5.20 4.91 19.03
CA THR A 167 4.34 6.09 19.24
C THR A 167 5.04 7.43 18.94
N SER A 168 6.35 7.39 18.66
CA SER A 168 7.21 8.55 18.46
C SER A 168 7.68 8.67 17.01
N SER A 169 8.01 7.54 16.35
CA SER A 169 8.51 7.52 14.97
C SER A 169 7.40 7.30 13.94
N TYR A 170 7.57 7.89 12.75
CA TYR A 170 6.64 7.69 11.63
C TYR A 170 6.90 6.42 10.83
N ALA A 171 8.13 5.91 10.88
CA ALA A 171 8.55 4.69 10.20
C ALA A 171 9.50 3.91 11.10
N VAL A 172 9.37 2.58 11.12
CA VAL A 172 10.19 1.70 11.95
C VAL A 172 10.67 0.50 11.16
N ALA A 173 11.87 0.04 11.50
CA ALA A 173 12.41 -1.21 11.03
C ALA A 173 11.65 -2.38 11.67
N VAL A 174 11.12 -3.29 10.85
CA VAL A 174 10.52 -4.55 11.30
C VAL A 174 11.41 -5.70 10.84
N LYS A 175 11.78 -6.58 11.78
CA LYS A 175 12.70 -7.71 11.52
C LYS A 175 11.91 -8.98 11.23
N GLU A 176 12.42 -9.80 10.32
CA GLU A 176 11.83 -11.08 9.91
C GLU A 176 11.54 -12.03 11.07
N THR A 177 12.35 -12.03 12.14
CA THR A 177 12.10 -12.81 13.36
C THR A 177 10.83 -12.41 14.12
N GLU A 178 10.25 -11.24 13.80
CA GLU A 178 8.94 -10.82 14.31
C GLU A 178 7.78 -11.28 13.40
N MET A 179 8.08 -11.68 12.16
CA MET A 179 7.12 -12.30 11.22
C MET A 179 6.88 -13.77 11.60
N ASP A 180 7.93 -14.53 11.94
CA ASP A 180 7.85 -15.96 12.33
C ASP A 180 7.17 -16.21 13.69
N ARG A 181 6.97 -15.16 14.50
CA ARG A 181 6.31 -15.29 15.80
C ARG A 181 4.80 -15.45 15.69
N VAL A 182 4.25 -15.22 14.50
CA VAL A 182 2.86 -15.46 14.19
C VAL A 182 2.69 -16.90 13.70
N ARG A 183 2.94 -17.86 14.60
CA ARG A 183 2.40 -19.21 14.40
C ARG A 183 0.89 -19.14 14.60
N ASN A 184 0.15 -19.82 13.73
CA ASN A 184 -1.29 -20.03 13.90
C ASN A 184 -1.55 -20.56 15.33
N PRO A 185 -2.68 -20.26 15.99
CA PRO A 185 -3.07 -20.90 17.26
C PRO A 185 -2.92 -22.43 17.31
N THR A 186 -2.83 -23.12 16.16
CA THR A 186 -2.59 -24.56 16.03
C THR A 186 -1.11 -24.98 16.04
N GLY A 187 -0.17 -24.03 15.96
CA GLY A 187 1.28 -24.30 15.91
C GLY A 187 1.80 -24.73 14.53
N GLU A 188 0.96 -24.70 13.50
CA GLU A 188 1.37 -24.98 12.12
C GLU A 188 2.20 -23.84 11.53
N ASP A 189 3.28 -24.25 10.87
CA ASP A 189 4.16 -23.39 10.09
C ASP A 189 3.56 -23.23 8.69
N TRP A 190 3.07 -22.03 8.38
CA TRP A 190 2.46 -21.72 7.09
C TRP A 190 3.49 -21.41 6.00
N GLY A 191 4.79 -21.50 6.31
CA GLY A 191 5.87 -21.11 5.41
C GLY A 191 5.89 -19.60 5.12
N PRO A 192 6.94 -19.09 4.43
CA PRO A 192 6.93 -17.72 3.95
C PRO A 192 5.79 -17.54 2.94
N PRO A 193 5.13 -16.36 2.89
CA PRO A 193 4.04 -16.14 1.94
C PRO A 193 4.56 -16.31 0.50
N GLU A 194 4.14 -17.39 -0.17
CA GLU A 194 4.33 -17.57 -1.60
C GLU A 194 3.43 -16.58 -2.34
N TRP A 195 4.00 -15.45 -2.76
CA TRP A 195 3.32 -14.52 -3.65
C TRP A 195 3.35 -15.07 -5.07
N GLN A 196 2.35 -15.86 -5.46
CA GLN A 196 2.12 -16.18 -6.86
C GLN A 196 1.67 -14.90 -7.58
N PHE A 197 2.51 -14.39 -8.48
CA PHE A 197 2.18 -13.25 -9.32
C PHE A 197 1.04 -13.64 -10.27
N TYR A 198 0.05 -12.76 -10.40
CA TYR A 198 -0.99 -12.85 -11.42
C TYR A 198 -0.37 -12.61 -12.80
N ASP A 199 -0.43 -13.61 -13.69
CA ASP A 199 -0.14 -13.47 -15.12
C ASP A 199 -1.43 -13.05 -15.85
N PRO A 200 -1.55 -11.79 -16.31
CA PRO A 200 -2.75 -11.32 -17.00
C PRO A 200 -2.97 -11.97 -18.38
N THR A 201 -2.06 -12.84 -18.85
CA THR A 201 -2.15 -13.50 -20.16
C THR A 201 -2.64 -14.95 -20.10
N HIS A 202 -2.86 -15.52 -18.89
CA HIS A 202 -3.43 -16.85 -18.71
C HIS A 202 -4.95 -16.80 -18.52
N GLU A 203 -5.71 -17.04 -19.60
CA GLU A 203 -7.19 -17.18 -19.57
C GLU A 203 -7.69 -18.56 -19.09
N GLU A 204 -6.81 -19.50 -18.75
CA GLU A 204 -7.22 -20.84 -18.31
C GLU A 204 -7.02 -21.03 -16.80
N GLY A 205 -8.11 -20.99 -16.02
CA GLY A 205 -8.09 -21.43 -14.63
C GLY A 205 -9.08 -20.76 -13.67
N LEU A 206 -10.28 -20.38 -14.10
CA LEU A 206 -11.29 -19.76 -13.22
C LEU A 206 -12.16 -20.75 -12.41
N GLU A 207 -11.86 -22.06 -12.41
CA GLU A 207 -12.78 -23.05 -11.81
C GLU A 207 -12.33 -23.77 -10.53
N GLU A 208 -11.09 -23.65 -10.04
CA GLU A 208 -10.69 -24.36 -8.81
C GLU A 208 -9.76 -23.55 -7.90
N LEU A 209 -10.32 -22.57 -7.19
CA LEU A 209 -9.75 -22.13 -5.91
C LEU A 209 -10.86 -22.12 -4.87
N THR A 210 -11.03 -23.28 -4.24
CA THR A 210 -11.89 -23.49 -3.08
C THR A 210 -11.27 -22.74 -1.90
N PHE A 211 -11.89 -21.63 -1.48
CA PHE A 211 -11.56 -20.98 -0.22
C PHE A 211 -12.13 -21.83 0.94
N GLN A 212 -11.26 -22.45 1.72
CA GLN A 212 -11.62 -22.89 3.07
C GLN A 212 -11.39 -21.73 4.04
N THR A 213 -12.42 -21.46 4.83
CA THR A 213 -12.59 -20.37 5.80
C THR A 213 -11.62 -20.45 6.97
#